data_AF-A0A2A8PVP0-F1
#
_entry.id   AF-A0A2A8PVP0-F1
#
_cell.length_a   1.000
_cell.length_b   1.000
_cell.length_c   1.000
_cell.angle_alpha   90.00
_cell.angle_beta   90.00
_cell.angle_gamma   90.00
#
_symmetry.space_group_name_H-M   'P 1'
#
loop_
_entity.id
_entity.type
_entity.pdbx_description
1 polymer ?
#
loop_
_entity_poly.entity_id
_entity_poly.type
_entity_poly.pdbx_seq_one_letter_code
_entity_poly.pdbx_strand_id
1 'polypeptide(L)'
;MLTFSFELDKSIPQKDEPRYDAYEKGFIEGDLTICVGDRVLFQKSCMKVAELGIYLGQWMEQVEHGQNESMNYETIDRDEVILGFFYEEDNQWRVSSSWQEFEIQERISTTTLVESVQRYLYELNKELRAIEYPVTFDQYLRGERMMQLSYKRLCDSKADMESIEVYNGSEQVGVVRGYYKNTLMKVLDFIPKVGSNIIYEIKDSKDNIRVIAKDVSRQRQRKILVTYIDNNDTEHEIIVCDGKLLDANFLFTFTYKTEEYVIHKTALGSGKLLRKGYLIADWNIRLEEDMYYIEMNVYDEDYIQDQYLLLGVFHAVLYG
;
A
#
# COMPACT_ATOMS: atom_id res chain seq x y z
N MET A 1 8.20 -22.50 15.32
CA MET A 1 7.25 -21.56 14.69
C MET A 1 6.79 -20.58 15.75
N LEU A 2 6.81 -19.27 15.47
CA LEU A 2 6.28 -18.25 16.40
C LEU A 2 4.77 -18.13 16.15
N THR A 3 3.95 -17.95 17.18
CA THR A 3 2.50 -17.78 17.02
C THR A 3 2.01 -16.66 17.92
N PHE A 4 1.21 -15.76 17.38
CA PHE A 4 0.57 -14.69 18.12
C PHE A 4 -0.93 -15.02 18.23
N SER A 5 -1.46 -14.99 19.44
CA SER A 5 -2.89 -15.09 19.72
C SER A 5 -3.30 -13.86 20.51
N PHE A 6 -4.46 -13.29 20.20
CA PHE A 6 -4.95 -12.10 20.89
C PHE A 6 -6.45 -12.18 21.14
N GLU A 7 -6.92 -11.40 22.11
CA GLU A 7 -8.34 -11.13 22.34
C GLU A 7 -8.50 -9.61 22.58
N LEU A 8 -9.25 -8.94 21.71
CA LEU A 8 -9.48 -7.49 21.85
C LEU A 8 -10.32 -7.20 23.09
N ASP A 9 -9.97 -6.16 23.83
CA ASP A 9 -10.87 -5.59 24.83
C ASP A 9 -12.00 -4.87 24.10
N LYS A 10 -13.14 -5.55 23.98
CA LYS A 10 -14.34 -5.08 23.26
C LYS A 10 -15.28 -4.29 24.14
N SER A 11 -14.83 -3.77 25.30
CA SER A 11 -15.67 -2.96 26.18
C SER A 11 -16.25 -1.75 25.41
N ILE A 12 -17.56 -1.81 25.16
CA ILE A 12 -18.31 -0.80 24.40
C ILE A 12 -18.47 0.44 25.30
N PRO A 13 -18.07 1.64 24.86
CA PRO A 13 -18.30 2.90 25.57
C PRO A 13 -19.80 3.11 25.82
N GLN A 14 -20.15 3.80 26.90
CA GLN A 14 -21.56 4.02 27.24
C GLN A 14 -22.25 4.88 26.17
N LYS A 15 -23.59 4.81 26.14
CA LYS A 15 -24.51 5.19 25.05
C LYS A 15 -24.37 6.61 24.44
N ASP A 16 -23.52 7.47 25.00
CA ASP A 16 -23.28 8.85 24.56
C ASP A 16 -21.80 9.15 24.23
N GLU A 17 -20.90 8.15 24.26
CA GLU A 17 -19.50 8.22 23.84
C GLU A 17 -19.33 7.63 22.43
N PRO A 18 -18.33 8.06 21.62
CA PRO A 18 -17.99 7.40 20.37
C PRO A 18 -17.83 5.90 20.61
N ARG A 19 -18.31 5.02 19.70
CA ARG A 19 -18.37 3.55 19.90
C ARG A 19 -17.04 2.88 20.29
N TYR A 20 -15.91 3.56 20.16
CA TYR A 20 -14.61 3.14 20.68
C TYR A 20 -13.86 4.37 21.21
N ASP A 21 -13.88 4.53 22.53
CA ASP A 21 -13.16 5.57 23.30
C ASP A 21 -11.64 5.38 23.25
N ALA A 22 -11.17 4.32 22.57
CA ALA A 22 -9.75 4.05 22.34
C ALA A 22 -9.06 5.32 21.85
N TYR A 23 -9.61 6.08 20.89
CA TYR A 23 -8.93 7.28 20.39
C TYR A 23 -8.76 8.40 21.43
N GLU A 24 -9.64 8.51 22.43
CA GLU A 24 -9.47 9.44 23.56
C GLU A 24 -8.51 8.91 24.64
N LYS A 25 -8.22 7.59 24.64
CA LYS A 25 -7.44 6.89 25.69
C LYS A 25 -6.17 6.15 25.21
N GLY A 26 -5.89 6.03 23.90
CA GLY A 26 -4.75 5.30 23.32
C GLY A 26 -5.05 4.41 22.10
N PHE A 27 -4.22 3.38 21.87
CA PHE A 27 -4.53 2.32 20.89
C PHE A 27 -5.48 1.29 21.52
N ILE A 28 -6.27 0.59 20.72
CA ILE A 28 -7.07 -0.55 21.21
C ILE A 28 -6.18 -1.56 21.93
N GLU A 29 -6.61 -1.92 23.13
CA GLU A 29 -5.92 -2.87 24.00
C GLU A 29 -6.54 -4.27 23.89
N GLY A 30 -5.79 -5.28 24.33
CA GLY A 30 -6.26 -6.65 24.39
C GLY A 30 -5.32 -7.56 25.16
N ASP A 31 -5.74 -8.80 25.34
CA ASP A 31 -4.86 -9.86 25.80
C ASP A 31 -4.01 -10.34 24.62
N LEU A 32 -2.70 -10.49 24.83
CA LEU A 32 -1.76 -11.01 23.84
C LEU A 32 -0.99 -12.19 24.43
N THR A 33 -0.97 -13.28 23.69
CA THR A 33 -0.14 -14.46 23.96
C THR A 33 0.79 -14.70 22.78
N ILE A 34 2.09 -14.79 23.04
CA ILE A 34 3.08 -15.20 22.05
C ILE A 34 3.60 -16.59 22.43
N CYS A 35 3.60 -17.52 21.48
CA CYS A 35 4.11 -18.88 21.66
C CYS A 35 5.28 -19.17 20.71
N VAL A 36 6.22 -19.99 21.16
CA VAL A 36 7.26 -20.61 20.32
C VAL A 36 7.02 -22.11 20.33
N GLY A 37 6.54 -22.64 19.20
CA GLY A 37 5.97 -23.99 19.16
C GLY A 37 4.78 -24.08 20.12
N ASP A 38 4.77 -25.12 20.96
CA ASP A 38 3.68 -25.35 21.93
C ASP A 38 3.90 -24.64 23.28
N ARG A 39 4.95 -23.83 23.40
CA ARG A 39 5.32 -23.17 24.67
C ARG A 39 4.98 -21.68 24.61
N VAL A 40 4.30 -21.20 25.64
CA VAL A 40 4.03 -19.76 25.83
C VAL A 40 5.34 -19.04 26.12
N LEU A 41 5.76 -18.18 25.21
CA LEU A 41 6.90 -17.28 25.41
C LEU A 41 6.54 -16.23 26.45
N PHE A 42 5.42 -15.54 26.25
CA PHE A 42 4.83 -14.67 27.27
C PHE A 42 3.34 -14.47 27.01
N GLN A 43 2.62 -14.05 28.04
CA GLN A 43 1.23 -13.64 27.99
C GLN A 43 1.04 -12.36 28.80
N LYS A 44 0.37 -11.36 28.22
CA LYS A 44 0.07 -10.08 28.86
C LYS A 44 -1.31 -9.55 28.50
N SER A 45 -1.98 -8.98 29.49
CA SER A 45 -3.22 -8.23 29.34
C SER A 45 -2.96 -6.75 29.12
N CYS A 46 -3.97 -6.05 28.60
CA CYS A 46 -3.93 -4.61 28.35
C CYS A 46 -2.79 -4.21 27.38
N MET A 47 -2.48 -5.08 26.42
CA MET A 47 -1.48 -4.83 25.39
C MET A 47 -2.08 -4.00 24.27
N LYS A 48 -1.37 -2.97 23.80
CA LYS A 48 -1.73 -2.17 22.62
C LYS A 48 -1.56 -2.99 21.33
N VAL A 49 -2.48 -3.92 21.08
CA VAL A 49 -2.39 -4.91 19.99
C VAL A 49 -2.36 -4.27 18.61
N ALA A 50 -3.07 -3.17 18.39
CA ALA A 50 -2.98 -2.45 17.12
C ALA A 50 -1.63 -1.74 16.93
N GLU A 51 -1.04 -1.20 18.00
CA GLU A 51 0.28 -0.58 17.96
C GLU A 51 1.35 -1.62 17.61
N LEU A 52 1.33 -2.78 18.29
CA LEU A 52 2.19 -3.91 17.96
C LEU A 52 2.03 -4.32 16.48
N GLY A 53 0.80 -4.38 15.98
CA GLY A 53 0.52 -4.66 14.56
C GLY A 53 1.19 -3.67 13.59
N ILE A 54 1.28 -2.38 13.95
CA ILE A 54 1.97 -1.37 13.12
C ILE A 54 3.46 -1.69 13.06
N TYR A 55 4.11 -1.93 14.20
CA TYR A 55 5.54 -2.26 14.26
C TYR A 55 5.85 -3.53 13.46
N LEU A 56 5.02 -4.56 13.63
CA LEU A 56 5.17 -5.82 12.90
C LEU A 56 4.96 -5.67 11.40
N GLY A 57 3.96 -4.89 10.98
CA GLY A 57 3.69 -4.62 9.57
C GLY A 57 4.80 -3.83 8.90
N GLN A 58 5.33 -2.80 9.55
CA GLN A 58 6.47 -2.01 9.05
C GLN A 58 7.72 -2.88 8.89
N TRP A 59 8.05 -3.68 9.90
CA TRP A 59 9.18 -4.62 9.83
C TRP A 59 9.01 -5.62 8.68
N MET A 60 7.81 -6.21 8.55
CA MET A 60 7.52 -7.18 7.50
C MET A 60 7.68 -6.58 6.11
N GLU A 61 7.18 -5.35 5.90
CA GLU A 61 7.35 -4.63 4.65
C GLU A 61 8.83 -4.39 4.33
N GLN A 62 9.66 -3.98 5.29
CA GLN A 62 11.10 -3.80 5.09
C GLN A 62 11.78 -5.11 4.68
N VAL A 63 11.49 -6.20 5.40
CA VAL A 63 12.05 -7.54 5.12
C VAL A 63 11.65 -8.06 3.75
N GLU A 64 10.40 -7.85 3.33
CA GLU A 64 9.92 -8.21 1.98
C GLU A 64 10.65 -7.43 0.86
N HIS A 65 11.17 -6.23 1.17
CA HIS A 65 12.01 -5.44 0.26
C HIS A 65 13.52 -5.76 0.39
N GLY A 66 13.88 -6.81 1.14
CA GLY A 66 15.27 -7.25 1.30
C GLY A 66 16.06 -6.46 2.35
N GLN A 67 15.40 -5.67 3.19
CA GLN A 67 16.02 -4.95 4.30
C GLN A 67 15.96 -5.81 5.56
N ASN A 68 17.12 -6.23 6.05
CA ASN A 68 17.25 -7.09 7.22
C ASN A 68 17.52 -6.28 8.50
N GLU A 69 16.69 -5.27 8.75
CA GLU A 69 16.80 -4.42 9.94
C GLU A 69 16.14 -5.08 11.15
N SER A 70 16.69 -4.82 12.35
CA SER A 70 16.10 -5.35 13.59
C SER A 70 14.83 -4.58 13.94
N MET A 71 13.79 -5.30 14.37
CA MET A 71 12.58 -4.68 14.92
C MET A 71 12.67 -4.68 16.44
N ASN A 72 12.44 -3.52 17.04
CA ASN A 72 12.31 -3.35 18.49
C ASN A 72 10.94 -2.73 18.77
N TYR A 73 10.08 -3.48 19.44
CA TYR A 73 8.83 -2.97 19.97
C TYR A 73 9.04 -2.50 21.41
N GLU A 74 8.86 -1.20 21.60
CA GLU A 74 8.99 -0.49 22.87
C GLU A 74 7.70 0.31 23.11
N THR A 75 7.30 0.47 24.36
CA THR A 75 6.17 1.34 24.73
C THR A 75 6.69 2.60 25.38
N ILE A 76 6.03 3.75 25.15
CA ILE A 76 6.40 5.06 25.71
C ILE A 76 6.61 5.02 27.24
N ASP A 77 5.90 4.12 27.94
CA ASP A 77 5.94 4.00 29.39
C ASP A 77 7.17 3.23 29.94
N ARG A 78 8.01 2.64 29.06
CA ARG A 78 9.18 1.84 29.45
C ARG A 78 10.33 1.96 28.44
N ASP A 79 11.51 2.32 28.93
CA ASP A 79 12.79 2.25 28.19
C ASP A 79 13.30 0.79 28.04
N GLU A 80 12.40 -0.15 27.70
CA GLU A 80 12.74 -1.58 27.56
C GLU A 80 12.10 -2.17 26.30
N VAL A 81 12.89 -2.90 25.51
CA VAL A 81 12.42 -3.65 24.35
C VAL A 81 11.55 -4.81 24.82
N ILE A 82 10.24 -4.69 24.58
CA ILE A 82 9.24 -5.69 24.94
C ILE A 82 9.34 -6.89 24.02
N LEU A 83 9.47 -6.67 22.71
CA LEU A 83 9.65 -7.72 21.71
C LEU A 83 10.68 -7.26 20.69
N GLY A 84 11.70 -8.09 20.45
CA GLY A 84 12.77 -7.80 19.52
C GLY A 84 12.95 -8.92 18.51
N PHE A 85 13.07 -8.55 17.22
CA PHE A 85 13.52 -9.43 16.14
C PHE A 85 14.89 -8.96 15.69
N PHE A 86 15.92 -9.78 15.94
CA PHE A 86 17.30 -9.46 15.62
C PHE A 86 17.77 -10.34 14.47
N TYR A 87 18.13 -9.70 13.37
CA TYR A 87 18.68 -10.40 12.22
C TYR A 87 20.05 -11.00 12.57
N GLU A 88 20.25 -12.25 12.18
CA GLU A 88 21.52 -12.95 12.19
C GLU A 88 21.86 -13.42 10.75
N GLU A 89 22.99 -14.08 10.55
CA GLU A 89 23.39 -14.57 9.23
C GLU A 89 22.40 -15.61 8.65
N ASP A 90 22.44 -15.82 7.33
CA ASP A 90 21.68 -16.86 6.63
C ASP A 90 20.14 -16.79 6.77
N ASN A 91 19.56 -15.58 6.73
CA ASN A 91 18.11 -15.38 6.84
C ASN A 91 17.53 -15.97 8.13
N GLN A 92 18.30 -15.91 9.21
CA GLN A 92 17.89 -16.36 10.52
C GLN A 92 17.67 -15.17 11.44
N TRP A 93 16.68 -15.30 12.32
CA TRP A 93 16.34 -14.29 13.29
C TRP A 93 16.38 -14.87 14.69
N ARG A 94 16.96 -14.11 15.60
CA ARG A 94 16.80 -14.31 17.03
C ARG A 94 15.62 -13.46 17.49
N VAL A 95 14.67 -14.11 18.15
CA VAL A 95 13.54 -13.43 18.79
C VAL A 95 13.80 -13.39 20.28
N SER A 96 13.51 -12.26 20.92
CA SER A 96 13.54 -12.16 22.38
C SER A 96 12.45 -11.21 22.88
N SER A 97 12.06 -11.39 24.13
CA SER A 97 11.15 -10.49 24.83
C SER A 97 11.63 -10.28 26.26
N SER A 98 11.54 -9.05 26.77
CA SER A 98 11.80 -8.78 28.19
C SER A 98 10.82 -9.51 29.13
N TRP A 99 9.69 -9.98 28.61
CA TRP A 99 8.69 -10.72 29.37
C TRP A 99 8.73 -12.23 29.14
N GLN A 100 9.77 -12.74 28.47
CA GLN A 100 9.86 -14.16 28.13
C GLN A 100 9.99 -15.05 29.39
N GLU A 101 9.22 -16.13 29.42
CA GLU A 101 9.26 -17.17 30.47
C GLU A 101 10.47 -18.11 30.29
N PHE A 102 11.11 -18.10 29.12
CA PHE A 102 12.29 -18.89 28.82
C PHE A 102 13.12 -18.29 27.68
N GLU A 103 14.41 -18.63 27.66
CA GLU A 103 15.32 -18.27 26.56
C GLU A 103 15.03 -19.11 25.31
N ILE A 104 14.80 -18.44 24.19
CA ILE A 104 14.68 -19.08 22.88
C ILE A 104 16.08 -19.41 22.38
N GLN A 105 16.44 -20.69 22.37
CA GLN A 105 17.73 -21.11 21.82
C GLN A 105 17.72 -21.25 20.30
N GLU A 106 16.57 -21.61 19.73
CA GLU A 106 16.42 -21.83 18.29
C GLU A 106 16.36 -20.51 17.51
N ARG A 107 16.81 -20.55 16.27
CA ARG A 107 16.63 -19.46 15.32
C ARG A 107 15.39 -19.68 14.48
N ILE A 108 14.76 -18.58 14.09
CA ILE A 108 13.57 -18.59 13.26
C ILE A 108 13.96 -18.08 11.88
N SER A 109 13.66 -18.85 10.84
CA SER A 109 13.91 -18.41 9.46
C SER A 109 13.07 -17.16 9.12
N THR A 110 13.59 -16.29 8.25
CA THR A 110 12.86 -15.11 7.74
C THR A 110 11.47 -15.50 7.24
N THR A 111 11.37 -16.57 6.43
CA THR A 111 10.09 -17.05 5.88
C THR A 111 9.10 -17.40 6.98
N THR A 112 9.52 -18.22 7.96
CA THR A 112 8.64 -18.61 9.07
C THR A 112 8.22 -17.42 9.91
N LEU A 113 9.12 -16.46 10.15
CA LEU A 113 8.81 -15.28 10.96
C LEU A 113 7.83 -14.35 10.23
N VAL A 114 8.04 -14.11 8.93
CA VAL A 114 7.13 -13.34 8.07
C VAL A 114 5.75 -14.00 8.03
N GLU A 115 5.65 -15.31 7.81
CA GLU A 115 4.37 -16.03 7.82
C GLU A 115 3.63 -15.89 9.16
N SER A 116 4.37 -15.93 10.27
CA SER A 116 3.81 -15.77 11.62
C SER A 116 3.23 -14.36 11.83
N VAL A 117 3.94 -13.34 11.34
CA VAL A 117 3.50 -11.95 11.39
C VAL A 117 2.32 -11.69 10.46
N GLN A 118 2.38 -12.17 9.21
CA GLN A 118 1.28 -12.06 8.26
C GLN A 118 -0.02 -12.64 8.84
N ARG A 119 0.06 -13.82 9.47
CA ARG A 119 -1.09 -14.43 10.12
C ARG A 119 -1.66 -13.59 11.26
N TYR A 120 -0.79 -13.04 12.12
CA TYR A 120 -1.22 -12.15 13.19
C TYR A 120 -1.94 -10.92 12.66
N LEU A 121 -1.31 -10.22 11.69
CA LEU A 121 -1.88 -9.04 11.08
C LEU A 121 -3.22 -9.36 10.41
N TYR A 122 -3.33 -10.50 9.74
CA TYR A 122 -4.57 -10.92 9.07
C TYR A 122 -5.73 -11.09 10.04
N GLU A 123 -5.56 -11.88 11.11
CA GLU A 123 -6.61 -12.11 12.10
C GLU A 123 -6.95 -10.81 12.84
N LEU A 124 -5.94 -10.00 13.20
CA LEU A 124 -6.16 -8.72 13.86
C LEU A 124 -6.94 -7.76 12.96
N ASN A 125 -6.54 -7.62 11.70
CA ASN A 125 -7.20 -6.76 10.73
C ASN A 125 -8.68 -7.16 10.52
N LYS A 126 -8.98 -8.46 10.48
CA LYS A 126 -10.35 -8.97 10.41
C LYS A 126 -11.20 -8.52 11.61
N GLU A 127 -10.66 -8.62 12.82
CA GLU A 127 -11.38 -8.17 14.02
C GLU A 127 -11.53 -6.65 14.07
N LEU A 128 -10.49 -5.88 13.73
CA LEU A 128 -10.53 -4.41 13.67
C LEU A 128 -11.55 -3.90 12.65
N ARG A 129 -11.65 -4.56 11.48
CA ARG A 129 -12.67 -4.26 10.47
C ARG A 129 -14.09 -4.51 10.99
N ALA A 130 -14.30 -5.63 11.70
CA ALA A 130 -15.62 -5.98 12.23
C ALA A 130 -16.16 -4.95 13.23
N ILE A 131 -15.28 -4.17 13.85
CA ILE A 131 -15.62 -3.11 14.79
C ILE A 131 -15.46 -1.70 14.19
N GLU A 132 -15.22 -1.59 12.88
CA GLU A 132 -15.01 -0.31 12.18
C GLU A 132 -13.88 0.55 12.80
N TYR A 133 -12.82 -0.11 13.32
CA TYR A 133 -11.67 0.59 13.90
C TYR A 133 -10.88 1.33 12.80
N PRO A 134 -10.37 2.55 13.06
CA PRO A 134 -9.72 3.38 12.03
C PRO A 134 -8.34 2.88 11.57
N VAL A 135 -7.67 2.01 12.35
CA VAL A 135 -6.39 1.41 11.95
C VAL A 135 -6.65 0.07 11.27
N THR A 136 -6.02 -0.12 10.11
CA THR A 136 -6.08 -1.34 9.31
C THR A 136 -4.68 -1.78 8.92
N PHE A 137 -4.52 -3.09 8.67
CA PHE A 137 -3.26 -3.67 8.22
C PHE A 137 -3.28 -4.07 6.74
N ASP A 138 -4.28 -3.62 5.99
CA ASP A 138 -4.42 -3.89 4.54
C ASP A 138 -3.23 -3.43 3.72
N GLN A 139 -2.55 -2.36 4.13
CA GLN A 139 -1.33 -1.93 3.46
C GLN A 139 -0.21 -2.98 3.52
N TYR A 140 -0.24 -3.87 4.52
CA TYR A 140 0.68 -4.99 4.71
C TYR A 140 0.10 -6.31 4.22
N LEU A 141 -1.23 -6.42 4.15
CA LEU A 141 -1.96 -7.62 3.82
C LEU A 141 -2.59 -7.48 2.44
N ARG A 142 -2.15 -8.32 1.50
CA ARG A 142 -2.87 -8.45 0.22
C ARG A 142 -4.19 -9.17 0.50
N GLY A 143 -5.30 -8.47 0.32
CA GLY A 143 -6.63 -9.07 0.35
C GLY A 143 -6.83 -10.08 -0.79
N GLU A 144 -8.01 -10.70 -0.84
CA GLU A 144 -8.40 -11.46 -2.02
C GLU A 144 -8.38 -10.54 -3.24
N ARG A 145 -7.64 -10.94 -4.27
CA ARG A 145 -7.52 -10.15 -5.49
C ARG A 145 -8.81 -10.30 -6.30
N MET A 146 -9.56 -9.21 -6.38
CA MET A 146 -10.82 -9.15 -7.13
C MET A 146 -10.59 -9.02 -8.63
N MET A 147 -9.52 -8.33 -9.02
CA MET A 147 -9.19 -8.09 -10.43
C MET A 147 -7.69 -7.85 -10.60
N GLN A 148 -7.18 -8.16 -11.79
CA GLN A 148 -5.83 -7.81 -12.21
C GLN A 148 -5.87 -7.18 -13.60
N LEU A 149 -5.27 -5.99 -13.74
CA LEU A 149 -4.93 -5.44 -15.04
C LEU A 149 -3.42 -5.55 -15.26
N SER A 150 -3.01 -5.83 -16.49
CA SER A 150 -1.59 -5.96 -16.83
C SER A 150 -1.29 -5.41 -18.20
N TYR A 151 -0.06 -4.92 -18.37
CA TYR A 151 0.48 -4.57 -19.68
C TYR A 151 2.00 -4.61 -19.65
N LYS A 152 2.62 -4.52 -20.83
CA LYS A 152 4.08 -4.53 -20.99
C LYS A 152 4.52 -3.29 -21.76
N ARG A 153 5.70 -2.76 -21.42
CA ARG A 153 6.30 -1.63 -22.14
C ARG A 153 7.81 -1.73 -22.22
N LEU A 154 8.38 -1.18 -23.29
CA LEU A 154 9.83 -1.07 -23.47
C LEU A 154 10.43 -0.01 -22.54
N CYS A 155 11.64 -0.27 -22.05
CA CYS A 155 12.36 0.65 -21.15
C CYS A 155 12.72 2.00 -21.80
N ASP A 156 13.01 2.02 -23.09
CA ASP A 156 13.49 3.22 -23.81
C ASP A 156 12.38 4.21 -24.20
N SER A 157 11.13 3.86 -23.90
CA SER A 157 9.95 4.70 -24.10
C SER A 157 9.91 5.82 -23.05
N LYS A 158 10.46 7.00 -23.37
CA LYS A 158 10.24 8.23 -22.56
C LYS A 158 8.78 8.68 -22.54
N ALA A 159 8.03 8.33 -23.58
CA ALA A 159 6.62 8.57 -23.71
C ALA A 159 6.05 7.36 -24.43
N ASP A 160 5.04 6.71 -23.85
CA ASP A 160 4.34 5.56 -24.42
C ASP A 160 3.52 6.00 -25.66
N MET A 161 4.21 6.49 -26.69
CA MET A 161 3.63 7.11 -27.89
C MET A 161 2.89 6.10 -28.76
N GLU A 162 3.36 4.86 -28.69
CA GLU A 162 2.69 3.70 -29.23
C GLU A 162 1.63 3.23 -28.25
N SER A 163 0.47 2.86 -28.79
CA SER A 163 -0.62 2.29 -28.01
C SER A 163 -0.18 1.00 -27.32
N ILE A 164 -0.29 0.97 -26.00
CA ILE A 164 -0.02 -0.21 -25.18
C ILE A 164 -1.34 -0.86 -24.83
N GLU A 165 -1.49 -2.14 -25.17
CA GLU A 165 -2.69 -2.90 -24.85
C GLU A 165 -2.71 -3.30 -23.37
N VAL A 166 -3.89 -3.17 -22.76
CA VAL A 166 -4.15 -3.53 -21.36
C VAL A 166 -5.02 -4.76 -21.30
N TYR A 167 -4.62 -5.71 -20.47
CA TYR A 167 -5.23 -7.03 -20.35
C TYR A 167 -5.78 -7.27 -18.95
N ASN A 168 -6.98 -7.85 -18.86
CA ASN A 168 -7.49 -8.52 -17.68
C ASN A 168 -7.45 -10.04 -17.92
N GLY A 169 -6.50 -10.73 -17.30
CA GLY A 169 -6.17 -12.11 -17.66
C GLY A 169 -5.74 -12.19 -19.13
N SER A 170 -6.50 -12.92 -19.95
CA SER A 170 -6.26 -13.03 -21.40
C SER A 170 -7.09 -12.06 -22.24
N GLU A 171 -8.02 -11.32 -21.64
CA GLU A 171 -8.93 -10.42 -22.35
C GLU A 171 -8.32 -9.03 -22.48
N GLN A 172 -8.25 -8.50 -23.70
CA GLN A 172 -7.89 -7.11 -23.92
C GLN A 172 -9.05 -6.20 -23.49
N VAL A 173 -8.83 -5.38 -22.47
CA VAL A 173 -9.85 -4.51 -21.88
C VAL A 173 -9.65 -3.04 -22.25
N GLY A 174 -8.52 -2.65 -22.82
CA GLY A 174 -8.28 -1.27 -23.19
C GLY A 174 -6.89 -1.01 -23.75
N VAL A 175 -6.58 0.28 -23.89
CA VAL A 175 -5.31 0.77 -24.41
C VAL A 175 -4.86 1.99 -23.63
N VAL A 176 -3.58 2.06 -23.31
CA VAL A 176 -2.92 3.24 -22.72
C VAL A 176 -1.99 3.85 -23.77
N ARG A 177 -2.00 5.18 -23.88
CA ARG A 177 -1.12 5.90 -24.80
C ARG A 177 -0.75 7.28 -24.27
N GLY A 178 0.53 7.64 -24.34
CA GLY A 178 1.02 9.00 -24.19
C GLY A 178 1.07 9.74 -25.52
N TYR A 179 0.78 11.04 -25.52
CA TYR A 179 0.99 11.89 -26.68
C TYR A 179 1.35 13.33 -26.27
N TYR A 180 1.96 14.06 -27.20
CA TYR A 180 2.25 15.48 -27.03
C TYR A 180 1.21 16.29 -27.80
N LYS A 181 0.74 17.38 -27.19
CA LYS A 181 -0.18 18.32 -27.87
C LYS A 181 0.40 18.87 -29.18
N ASN A 182 1.72 19.06 -29.24
CA ASN A 182 2.44 19.48 -30.44
C ASN A 182 3.95 19.19 -30.30
N THR A 183 4.70 19.35 -31.40
CA THR A 183 6.15 19.13 -31.45
C THR A 183 6.94 20.05 -30.50
N LEU A 184 6.45 21.27 -30.24
CA LEU A 184 7.11 22.19 -29.31
C LEU A 184 7.09 21.64 -27.88
N MET A 185 5.94 21.11 -27.43
CA MET A 185 5.81 20.48 -26.11
C MET A 185 6.76 19.29 -25.96
N LYS A 186 6.96 18.51 -27.02
CA LYS A 186 7.94 17.41 -27.05
C LYS A 186 9.38 17.91 -26.83
N VAL A 187 9.73 19.07 -27.36
CA VAL A 187 11.07 19.66 -27.18
C VAL A 187 11.24 20.20 -25.76
N LEU A 188 10.19 20.78 -25.17
CA LEU A 188 10.24 21.36 -23.83
C LEU A 188 10.51 20.32 -22.73
N ASP A 189 10.08 19.08 -22.90
CA ASP A 189 10.36 17.98 -21.96
C ASP A 189 11.84 17.63 -21.81
N PHE A 190 12.70 18.02 -22.75
CA PHE A 190 14.14 17.84 -22.62
C PHE A 190 14.80 18.93 -21.75
N ILE A 191 14.02 19.93 -21.30
CA ILE A 191 14.51 21.02 -20.46
C ILE A 191 14.25 20.65 -18.99
N PRO A 192 15.29 20.43 -18.15
CA PRO A 192 15.18 19.89 -16.78
C PRO A 192 14.48 20.79 -15.74
N LYS A 193 13.75 21.82 -16.18
CA LYS A 193 12.95 22.74 -15.34
C LYS A 193 11.51 22.89 -15.82
N VAL A 194 11.16 22.34 -16.97
CA VAL A 194 9.79 22.27 -17.46
C VAL A 194 9.29 20.88 -17.07
N GLY A 195 8.17 20.81 -16.34
CA GLY A 195 7.55 19.52 -16.01
C GLY A 195 7.16 18.74 -17.27
N SER A 196 6.73 17.49 -17.09
CA SER A 196 6.30 16.63 -18.21
C SER A 196 5.14 17.29 -18.98
N ASN A 197 5.25 17.38 -20.30
CA ASN A 197 4.19 17.86 -21.20
C ASN A 197 3.48 16.71 -21.93
N ILE A 198 3.74 15.47 -21.51
CA ILE A 198 3.04 14.28 -22.00
C ILE A 198 1.62 14.30 -21.47
N ILE A 199 0.67 14.07 -22.36
CA ILE A 199 -0.73 13.79 -22.02
C ILE A 199 -0.93 12.29 -22.18
N TYR A 200 -1.40 11.64 -21.13
CA TYR A 200 -1.77 10.24 -21.17
C TYR A 200 -3.26 10.09 -21.41
N GLU A 201 -3.62 9.14 -22.24
CA GLU A 201 -4.99 8.75 -22.55
C GLU A 201 -5.16 7.26 -22.32
N ILE A 202 -6.31 6.89 -21.76
CA ILE A 202 -6.74 5.50 -21.62
C ILE A 202 -8.06 5.36 -22.34
N LYS A 203 -8.15 4.32 -23.18
CA LYS A 203 -9.36 3.93 -23.88
C LYS A 203 -9.84 2.56 -23.42
N ASP A 204 -11.16 2.38 -23.44
CA ASP A 204 -11.77 1.07 -23.24
C ASP A 204 -11.67 0.18 -24.51
N SER A 205 -12.13 -1.07 -24.41
CA SER A 205 -12.16 -2.02 -25.53
C SER A 205 -13.04 -1.61 -26.72
N LYS A 206 -13.85 -0.55 -26.56
CA LYS A 206 -14.71 0.02 -27.60
C LYS A 206 -14.12 1.31 -28.19
N ASP A 207 -12.87 1.63 -27.88
CA ASP A 207 -12.15 2.84 -28.29
C ASP A 207 -12.72 4.15 -27.70
N ASN A 208 -13.56 4.08 -26.66
CA ASN A 208 -14.00 5.28 -25.95
C ASN A 208 -12.91 5.74 -24.99
N ILE A 209 -12.67 7.05 -24.95
CA ILE A 209 -11.77 7.66 -23.97
C ILE A 209 -12.39 7.53 -22.59
N ARG A 210 -11.64 6.96 -21.65
CA ARG A 210 -12.04 6.83 -20.24
C ARG A 210 -11.20 7.71 -19.33
N VAL A 211 -9.93 7.93 -19.65
CA VAL A 211 -9.07 8.82 -18.87
C VAL A 211 -8.24 9.72 -19.78
N ILE A 212 -8.09 10.97 -19.38
CA ILE A 212 -7.04 11.88 -19.85
C ILE A 212 -6.28 12.40 -18.63
N ALA A 213 -4.98 12.15 -18.54
CA ALA A 213 -4.12 12.65 -17.48
C ALA A 213 -3.04 13.60 -18.02
N LYS A 214 -2.84 14.74 -17.37
CA LYS A 214 -1.82 15.72 -17.77
C LYS A 214 -1.22 16.43 -16.55
N ASP A 215 0.07 16.70 -16.61
CA ASP A 215 0.72 17.54 -15.60
C ASP A 215 0.23 19.00 -15.74
N VAL A 216 -0.19 19.60 -14.63
CA VAL A 216 -0.67 20.98 -14.53
C VAL A 216 0.11 21.79 -13.50
N SER A 217 1.29 21.30 -13.10
CA SER A 217 2.14 21.90 -12.07
C SER A 217 2.53 23.34 -12.40
N ARG A 218 2.42 24.23 -11.41
CA ARG A 218 2.84 25.63 -11.50
C ARG A 218 3.74 25.99 -10.31
N GLN A 219 4.99 25.52 -10.36
CA GLN A 219 6.05 25.66 -9.35
C GLN A 219 5.73 25.16 -7.92
N ARG A 220 6.76 24.63 -7.25
CA ARG A 220 6.81 24.06 -5.87
C ARG A 220 6.08 22.75 -5.58
N GLN A 221 4.93 22.45 -6.17
CA GLN A 221 4.20 21.19 -5.89
C GLN A 221 3.75 20.55 -7.20
N ARG A 222 4.00 19.24 -7.36
CA ARG A 222 3.54 18.51 -8.54
C ARG A 222 2.03 18.30 -8.46
N LYS A 223 1.32 18.64 -9.53
CA LYS A 223 -0.13 18.50 -9.67
C LYS A 223 -0.45 17.87 -11.01
N ILE A 224 -1.20 16.78 -10.98
CA ILE A 224 -1.66 16.07 -12.17
C ILE A 224 -3.18 16.22 -12.22
N LEU A 225 -3.70 16.71 -13.34
CA LEU A 225 -5.14 16.67 -13.61
C LEU A 225 -5.45 15.34 -14.30
N VAL A 226 -6.35 14.58 -13.70
CA VAL A 226 -6.93 13.35 -14.25
C VAL A 226 -8.40 13.63 -14.54
N THR A 227 -8.76 13.67 -15.82
CA THR A 227 -10.16 13.69 -16.28
C THR A 227 -10.59 12.25 -16.49
N TYR A 228 -11.58 11.78 -15.72
CA TYR A 228 -12.11 10.42 -15.79
C TYR A 228 -13.57 10.45 -16.25
N ILE A 229 -13.91 9.63 -17.24
CA ILE A 229 -15.29 9.44 -17.71
C ILE A 229 -15.77 8.08 -17.20
N ASP A 230 -16.73 8.11 -16.28
CA ASP A 230 -17.25 6.90 -15.64
C ASP A 230 -18.15 6.07 -16.57
N ASN A 231 -18.64 4.93 -16.08
CA ASN A 231 -19.49 4.02 -16.85
C ASN A 231 -20.89 4.60 -17.15
N ASN A 232 -21.27 5.70 -16.51
CA ASN A 232 -22.48 6.47 -16.80
C ASN A 232 -22.19 7.67 -17.71
N ASP A 233 -21.02 7.71 -18.33
CA ASP A 233 -20.52 8.80 -19.17
C ASP A 233 -20.50 10.17 -18.45
N THR A 234 -20.37 10.15 -17.12
CA THR A 234 -20.17 11.36 -16.32
C THR A 234 -18.68 11.67 -16.22
N GLU A 235 -18.32 12.91 -16.53
CA GLU A 235 -16.95 13.39 -16.44
C GLU A 235 -16.62 13.87 -15.03
N HIS A 236 -15.48 13.43 -14.52
CA HIS A 236 -14.93 13.77 -13.21
C HIS A 236 -13.53 14.37 -13.37
N GLU A 237 -13.32 15.57 -12.86
CA GLU A 237 -11.99 16.19 -12.78
C GLU A 237 -11.36 15.94 -11.41
N ILE A 238 -10.21 15.26 -11.41
CA ILE A 238 -9.51 14.84 -10.20
C ILE A 238 -8.11 15.44 -10.22
N ILE A 239 -7.75 16.13 -9.14
CA ILE A 239 -6.42 16.68 -8.96
C ILE A 239 -5.63 15.76 -8.04
N VAL A 240 -4.58 15.14 -8.58
CA VAL A 240 -3.61 14.37 -7.82
C VAL A 240 -2.44 15.27 -7.45
N CYS A 241 -2.20 15.47 -6.15
CA CYS A 241 -1.13 16.32 -5.63
C CYS A 241 -0.01 15.46 -5.03
N ASP A 242 1.25 15.85 -5.22
CA ASP A 242 2.31 15.31 -4.36
C ASP A 242 2.11 15.76 -2.90
N GLY A 243 2.43 14.86 -1.98
CA GLY A 243 2.54 15.10 -0.55
C GLY A 243 3.99 15.30 -0.13
N LYS A 244 4.21 15.52 1.17
CA LYS A 244 5.57 15.61 1.73
C LYS A 244 6.29 14.26 1.61
N LEU A 245 7.55 14.28 1.21
CA LEU A 245 8.47 13.13 1.34
C LEU A 245 8.55 12.71 2.80
N LEU A 246 8.24 11.46 3.08
CA LEU A 246 8.52 10.77 4.34
C LEU A 246 9.37 9.56 3.95
N ASP A 247 10.67 9.69 4.17
CA ASP A 247 11.69 8.74 3.73
C ASP A 247 11.66 8.48 2.21
N ALA A 248 12.34 7.44 1.71
CA ALA A 248 12.52 7.16 0.29
C ALA A 248 11.22 6.86 -0.51
N ASN A 249 10.05 7.15 0.07
CA ASN A 249 8.72 6.94 -0.47
C ASN A 249 8.05 8.26 -0.86
N PHE A 250 7.41 8.27 -2.02
CA PHE A 250 6.63 9.40 -2.51
C PHE A 250 5.16 9.22 -2.16
N LEU A 251 4.56 10.23 -1.52
CA LEU A 251 3.14 10.25 -1.19
C LEU A 251 2.38 11.10 -2.21
N PHE A 252 1.23 10.64 -2.66
CA PHE A 252 0.29 11.46 -3.45
C PHE A 252 -1.11 11.37 -2.87
N THR A 253 -1.90 12.43 -3.02
CA THR A 253 -3.27 12.50 -2.49
C THR A 253 -4.23 13.02 -3.55
N PHE A 254 -5.47 12.54 -3.52
CA PHE A 254 -6.56 13.05 -4.33
C PHE A 254 -7.92 12.79 -3.68
N THR A 255 -8.95 13.48 -4.16
CA THR A 255 -10.33 13.30 -3.71
C THR A 255 -11.20 12.80 -4.86
N TYR A 256 -12.03 11.79 -4.62
CA TYR A 256 -13.01 11.27 -5.57
C TYR A 256 -14.27 10.82 -4.84
N LYS A 257 -15.46 11.16 -5.35
CA LYS A 257 -16.75 10.85 -4.70
C LYS A 257 -16.79 11.21 -3.20
N THR A 258 -16.30 12.40 -2.84
CA THR A 258 -16.19 12.93 -1.45
C THR A 258 -15.23 12.20 -0.50
N GLU A 259 -14.51 11.19 -0.98
CA GLU A 259 -13.53 10.42 -0.20
C GLU A 259 -12.10 10.82 -0.58
N GLU A 260 -11.20 10.81 0.41
CA GLU A 260 -9.77 11.05 0.23
C GLU A 260 -9.02 9.73 -0.01
N TYR A 261 -8.11 9.76 -0.97
CA TYR A 261 -7.27 8.63 -1.34
C TYR A 261 -5.80 9.02 -1.26
N VAL A 262 -4.98 8.04 -0.88
CA VAL A 262 -3.55 8.20 -0.70
C VAL A 262 -2.82 7.15 -1.54
N ILE A 263 -1.81 7.58 -2.31
CA ILE A 263 -0.94 6.70 -3.08
C ILE A 263 0.44 6.73 -2.45
N HIS A 264 0.92 5.56 -2.06
CA HIS A 264 2.32 5.35 -1.66
C HIS A 264 3.08 4.83 -2.87
N LYS A 265 4.15 5.52 -3.29
CA LYS A 265 5.02 5.09 -4.38
C LYS A 265 6.43 4.86 -3.85
N THR A 266 6.99 3.69 -4.13
CA THR A 266 8.38 3.37 -3.80
C THR A 266 9.34 3.93 -4.85
N ALA A 267 10.61 4.09 -4.51
CA ALA A 267 11.64 4.53 -5.46
C ALA A 267 11.79 3.59 -6.68
N LEU A 268 11.41 2.31 -6.54
CA LEU A 268 11.43 1.30 -7.61
C LEU A 268 10.20 1.35 -8.52
N GLY A 269 9.24 2.24 -8.25
CA GLY A 269 8.08 2.47 -9.11
C GLY A 269 6.86 1.60 -8.81
N SER A 270 6.93 0.71 -7.82
CA SER A 270 5.72 0.08 -7.28
C SER A 270 4.89 1.08 -6.47
N GLY A 271 3.59 0.87 -6.37
CA GLY A 271 2.71 1.73 -5.59
C GLY A 271 1.52 1.04 -4.96
N LYS A 272 0.94 1.66 -3.94
CA LYS A 272 -0.27 1.21 -3.23
C LYS A 272 -1.26 2.36 -3.17
N LEU A 273 -2.52 2.10 -3.44
CA LEU A 273 -3.63 3.03 -3.32
C LEU A 273 -4.47 2.68 -2.10
N LEU A 274 -4.65 3.65 -1.22
CA LEU A 274 -5.32 3.52 0.06
C LEU A 274 -6.52 4.48 0.14
N ARG A 275 -7.62 4.03 0.74
CA ARG A 275 -8.75 4.87 1.16
C ARG A 275 -8.96 4.63 2.65
N LYS A 276 -8.90 5.67 3.49
CA LYS A 276 -9.01 5.52 4.97
C LYS A 276 -8.09 4.41 5.54
N GLY A 277 -6.91 4.21 4.95
CA GLY A 277 -5.97 3.15 5.32
C GLY A 277 -6.24 1.76 4.69
N TYR A 278 -7.40 1.56 4.05
CA TYR A 278 -7.74 0.32 3.37
C TYR A 278 -7.06 0.24 2.00
N LEU A 279 -6.38 -0.86 1.71
CA LEU A 279 -5.78 -1.13 0.39
C LEU A 279 -6.89 -1.38 -0.63
N ILE A 280 -6.98 -0.46 -1.59
CA ILE A 280 -7.93 -0.55 -2.71
C ILE A 280 -7.29 -1.27 -3.88
N ALA A 281 -6.05 -0.89 -4.19
CA ALA A 281 -5.30 -1.43 -5.30
C ALA A 281 -3.80 -1.31 -5.07
N ASP A 282 -3.02 -2.20 -5.69
CA ASP A 282 -1.58 -2.06 -5.77
C ASP A 282 -1.10 -2.07 -7.23
N TRP A 283 0.12 -1.60 -7.40
CA TRP A 283 0.81 -1.49 -8.67
C TRP A 283 2.21 -2.06 -8.53
N ASN A 284 2.50 -3.09 -9.31
CA ASN A 284 3.77 -3.79 -9.27
C ASN A 284 4.46 -3.65 -10.62
N ILE A 285 5.74 -3.31 -10.59
CA ILE A 285 6.60 -3.25 -11.77
C ILE A 285 7.69 -4.29 -11.62
N ARG A 286 7.83 -5.17 -12.61
CA ARG A 286 8.99 -6.04 -12.76
C ARG A 286 9.75 -5.67 -14.02
N LEU A 287 11.08 -5.65 -13.92
CA LEU A 287 11.96 -5.48 -15.07
C LEU A 287 12.49 -6.85 -15.48
N GLU A 288 12.22 -7.25 -16.71
CA GLU A 288 12.80 -8.45 -17.33
C GLU A 288 13.45 -8.00 -18.64
N GLU A 289 14.78 -8.10 -18.70
CA GLU A 289 15.58 -7.60 -19.83
C GLU A 289 15.35 -6.10 -20.11
N ASP A 290 14.76 -5.76 -21.26
CA ASP A 290 14.43 -4.42 -21.71
C ASP A 290 12.93 -4.10 -21.64
N MET A 291 12.16 -4.95 -20.94
CA MET A 291 10.72 -4.87 -20.82
C MET A 291 10.28 -4.68 -19.37
N TYR A 292 9.49 -3.64 -19.13
CA TYR A 292 8.72 -3.50 -17.90
C TYR A 292 7.42 -4.29 -18.01
N TYR A 293 7.19 -5.15 -17.03
CA TYR A 293 5.95 -5.87 -16.78
C TYR A 293 5.21 -5.15 -15.68
N ILE A 294 4.01 -4.68 -16.02
CA ILE A 294 3.16 -3.93 -15.11
C ILE A 294 1.98 -4.81 -14.73
N GLU A 295 1.72 -4.90 -13.44
CA GLU A 295 0.53 -5.55 -12.88
C GLU A 295 -0.13 -4.64 -11.86
N MET A 296 -1.38 -4.25 -12.10
CA MET A 296 -2.24 -3.56 -11.15
C MET A 296 -3.25 -4.55 -10.59
N ASN A 297 -3.25 -4.76 -9.28
CA ASN A 297 -4.24 -5.61 -8.62
C ASN A 297 -5.26 -4.73 -7.88
N VAL A 298 -6.53 -5.12 -7.94
CA VAL A 298 -7.62 -4.45 -7.21
C VAL A 298 -8.19 -5.43 -6.18
N TYR A 299 -8.37 -4.95 -4.96
CA TYR A 299 -8.78 -5.73 -3.80
C TYR A 299 -10.16 -5.33 -3.26
N ASP A 300 -10.67 -4.18 -3.67
CA ASP A 300 -12.00 -3.67 -3.27
C ASP A 300 -12.96 -3.75 -4.47
N GLU A 301 -14.04 -4.53 -4.31
CA GLU A 301 -15.03 -4.81 -5.36
C GLU A 301 -15.73 -3.54 -5.86
N ASP A 302 -15.92 -2.55 -4.97
CA ASP A 302 -16.58 -1.28 -5.30
C ASP A 302 -15.83 -0.52 -6.40
N TYR A 303 -14.53 -0.81 -6.58
CA TYR A 303 -13.66 -0.12 -7.54
C TYR A 303 -13.39 -0.90 -8.82
N ILE A 304 -13.98 -2.09 -8.99
CA ILE A 304 -13.88 -2.84 -10.26
C ILE A 304 -14.49 -2.03 -11.40
N GLN A 305 -15.61 -1.35 -11.15
CA GLN A 305 -16.26 -0.51 -12.16
C GLN A 305 -15.47 0.78 -12.46
N ASP A 306 -14.68 1.25 -11.49
CA ASP A 306 -13.79 2.41 -11.61
C ASP A 306 -12.36 1.99 -12.07
N GLN A 307 -12.18 0.82 -12.70
CA GLN A 307 -10.85 0.27 -13.05
C GLN A 307 -9.96 1.22 -13.87
N TYR A 308 -10.54 1.97 -14.81
CA TYR A 308 -9.79 2.90 -15.66
C TYR A 308 -9.34 4.12 -14.87
N LEU A 309 -10.10 4.55 -13.86
CA LEU A 309 -9.66 5.60 -12.94
C LEU A 309 -8.41 5.14 -12.18
N LEU A 310 -8.45 3.93 -11.60
CA LEU A 310 -7.30 3.37 -10.88
C LEU A 310 -6.06 3.30 -11.77
N LEU A 311 -6.21 2.73 -12.96
CA LEU A 311 -5.15 2.62 -13.96
C LEU A 311 -4.62 4.00 -14.36
N GLY A 312 -5.51 4.97 -14.59
CA GLY A 312 -5.16 6.34 -14.99
C GLY A 312 -4.39 7.09 -13.92
N VAL A 313 -4.82 6.98 -12.66
CA VAL A 313 -4.16 7.60 -11.53
C VAL A 313 -2.78 6.99 -11.29
N PHE A 314 -2.66 5.66 -11.26
CA PHE A 314 -1.36 5.00 -11.12
C PHE A 314 -0.42 5.35 -12.27
N HIS A 315 -0.89 5.23 -13.52
CA HIS A 315 -0.04 5.50 -14.68
C HIS A 315 0.48 6.93 -14.69
N ALA A 316 -0.37 7.92 -14.37
CA ALA A 316 0.02 9.32 -14.33
C ALA A 316 1.02 9.63 -13.19
N VAL A 317 0.82 9.05 -12.01
CA VAL A 317 1.71 9.24 -10.84
C VAL A 317 3.05 8.53 -11.03
N LEU A 318 3.03 7.34 -11.62
CA LEU A 318 4.21 6.48 -11.73
C LEU A 318 5.14 6.87 -12.88
N TYR A 319 4.59 7.31 -14.01
CA TYR A 319 5.36 7.59 -15.24
C TYR A 319 5.34 9.05 -15.71
N GLY A 320 4.48 9.90 -15.15
CA GLY A 320 4.45 11.32 -15.51
C GLY A 320 5.52 12.16 -14.83
#